data_AF-A0A4S4MED1-F1
#
_entry.id   AF-A0A4S4MED1-F1
#
_cell.length_a   1.000
_cell.length_b   1.000
_cell.length_c   1.000
_cell.angle_alpha   90.00
_cell.angle_beta   90.00
_cell.angle_gamma   90.00
#
_symmetry.space_group_name_H-M   'P 1'
#
loop_
_entity.id
_entity.type
_entity.pdbx_description
1 polymer ?
#
loop_
_entity_poly.entity_id
_entity_poly.type
_entity_poly.pdbx_seq_one_letter_code
_entity_poly.pdbx_strand_id
1 'polypeptide(L)'
;MCTQRRSHPLQSIARRTTSDVNERVAQSHELSSNDIAVLVGLDGWHLTRAQLDAFPDPVEAHARRGAHWTFDGPGYVEFIRSLRKPVTTSSSTEITVQGHIYAPSFLHAIKDPSPNSVAILPNHRLVIVEGLYTFLCIEPWAEAGKALDERWWVEISEADAEKRLVPRHVESGVAKDLTEAVWRARENDAPNGRFIKTNLLEPTRIIGTPEDPLYVISKDN
;
A
#
# COMPACT_ATOMS: atom_id res chain seq x y z
N MET A 1 -10.83 34.25 13.96
CA MET A 1 -11.71 33.23 13.34
C MET A 1 -10.98 31.91 13.37
N CYS A 2 -11.37 31.03 14.29
CA CYS A 2 -10.81 29.71 14.50
C CYS A 2 -11.28 28.79 13.36
N THR A 3 -10.39 28.48 12.42
CA THR A 3 -10.64 27.39 11.46
C THR A 3 -10.46 26.08 12.20
N GLN A 4 -11.59 25.50 12.63
CA GLN A 4 -11.64 24.09 12.99
C GLN A 4 -11.05 23.29 11.84
N ARG A 5 -9.80 22.83 12.00
CA ARG A 5 -9.27 21.72 11.21
C ARG A 5 -10.18 20.55 11.55
N ARG A 6 -11.13 20.26 10.66
CA ARG A 6 -11.91 19.03 10.72
C ARG A 6 -10.90 17.90 10.89
N SER A 7 -10.99 17.15 11.99
CA SER A 7 -10.22 15.93 12.20
C SER A 7 -10.63 14.95 11.10
N HIS A 8 -9.92 15.00 9.97
CA HIS A 8 -10.03 13.96 8.96
C HIS A 8 -9.50 12.68 9.62
N PRO A 9 -10.15 11.52 9.43
CA PRO A 9 -9.57 10.24 9.85
C PRO A 9 -8.14 10.19 9.30
N LEU A 10 -7.16 9.72 10.10
CA LEU A 10 -5.75 9.70 9.72
C LEU A 10 -5.60 9.06 8.33
N GLN A 11 -5.41 9.87 7.29
CA GLN A 11 -5.21 9.40 5.93
C GLN A 11 -3.73 9.05 5.75
N SER A 12 -3.44 8.01 4.98
CA SER A 12 -2.06 7.68 4.63
C SER A 12 -1.41 8.82 3.84
N ILE A 13 -0.09 8.91 3.91
CA ILE A 13 0.67 9.88 3.10
C ILE A 13 0.42 9.68 1.60
N ALA A 14 0.26 8.44 1.16
CA ALA A 14 -0.06 8.12 -0.22
C ALA A 14 -1.43 8.68 -0.63
N ARG A 15 -2.50 8.43 0.15
CA ARG A 15 -3.83 9.01 -0.11
C ARG A 15 -3.80 10.53 -0.14
N ARG A 16 -3.12 11.16 0.81
CA ARG A 16 -2.97 12.61 0.84
C ARG A 16 -2.22 13.12 -0.39
N THR A 17 -1.13 12.48 -0.78
CA THR A 17 -0.33 12.85 -1.96
C THR A 17 -1.15 12.73 -3.24
N THR A 18 -1.93 11.65 -3.39
CA THR A 18 -2.84 11.47 -4.53
C THR A 18 -3.85 12.63 -4.61
N SER A 19 -4.52 12.97 -3.50
CA SER A 19 -5.49 14.07 -3.45
C SER A 19 -4.84 15.41 -3.77
N ASP A 20 -3.73 15.72 -3.08
CA ASP A 20 -3.01 16.99 -3.24
C ASP A 20 -2.52 17.21 -4.70
N VAL A 21 -2.09 16.14 -5.39
CA VAL A 21 -1.68 16.21 -6.80
C VAL A 21 -2.86 16.51 -7.71
N ASN A 22 -3.96 15.75 -7.57
CA ASN A 22 -5.15 15.93 -8.40
C ASN A 22 -5.76 17.34 -8.20
N GLU A 23 -5.84 17.81 -6.96
CA GLU A 23 -6.34 19.15 -6.64
C GLU A 23 -5.50 20.26 -7.28
N ARG A 24 -4.17 20.15 -7.23
CA ARG A 24 -3.27 21.15 -7.85
C ARG A 24 -3.38 21.18 -9.37
N VAL A 25 -3.53 20.01 -10.00
CA VAL A 25 -3.71 19.91 -11.45
C VAL A 25 -5.05 20.50 -11.88
N ALA A 26 -6.13 20.20 -11.15
CA ALA A 26 -7.45 20.77 -11.39
C ALA A 26 -7.45 22.31 -11.27
N GLN A 27 -6.68 22.88 -10.33
CA GLN A 27 -6.52 24.33 -10.18
C GLN A 27 -5.71 24.97 -11.31
N SER A 28 -4.75 24.24 -11.90
CA SER A 28 -3.83 24.77 -12.92
C SER A 28 -4.38 24.65 -14.34
N HIS A 29 -5.27 23.68 -14.59
CA HIS A 29 -5.88 23.42 -15.89
C HIS A 29 -7.40 23.56 -15.76
N GLU A 30 -7.95 24.75 -16.06
CA GLU A 30 -9.38 25.09 -15.99
C GLU A 30 -10.34 24.13 -16.74
N LEU A 31 -9.82 23.14 -17.50
CA LEU A 31 -10.58 22.29 -18.42
C LEU A 31 -10.29 20.77 -18.30
N SER A 32 -9.39 20.32 -17.41
CA SER A 32 -9.12 18.88 -17.24
C SER A 32 -9.89 18.32 -16.04
N SER A 33 -11.07 17.77 -16.28
CA SER A 33 -11.93 17.18 -15.23
C SER A 33 -11.45 15.82 -14.71
N ASN A 34 -10.41 15.24 -15.30
CA ASN A 34 -9.99 13.87 -14.99
C ASN A 34 -8.77 13.88 -14.07
N ASP A 35 -8.85 13.08 -13.01
CA ASP A 35 -7.72 12.81 -12.12
C ASP A 35 -6.52 12.29 -12.92
N ILE A 36 -5.32 12.75 -12.57
CA ILE A 36 -4.08 12.29 -13.20
C ILE A 36 -3.31 11.31 -12.29
N ALA A 37 -3.66 11.26 -11.01
CA ALA A 37 -3.07 10.40 -10.00
C ALA A 37 -4.10 9.41 -9.47
N VAL A 38 -3.67 8.16 -9.30
CA VAL A 38 -4.48 7.07 -8.73
C VAL A 38 -3.71 6.36 -7.62
N LEU A 39 -4.42 5.96 -6.57
CA LEU A 39 -3.89 5.18 -5.46
C LEU A 39 -4.26 3.70 -5.60
N VAL A 40 -3.28 2.82 -5.45
CA VAL A 40 -3.44 1.37 -5.46
C VAL A 40 -2.88 0.82 -4.15
N GLY A 41 -3.69 0.09 -3.39
CA GLY A 41 -3.26 -0.57 -2.15
C GLY A 41 -2.76 -1.98 -2.41
N LEU A 42 -1.60 -2.33 -1.84
CA LEU A 42 -1.02 -3.68 -1.94
C LEU A 42 -1.91 -4.74 -1.29
N ASP A 43 -2.81 -4.34 -0.39
CA ASP A 43 -3.70 -5.27 0.32
C ASP A 43 -4.61 -6.08 -0.64
N GLY A 44 -4.86 -5.59 -1.85
CA GLY A 44 -5.59 -6.33 -2.88
C GLY A 44 -4.92 -7.64 -3.31
N TRP A 45 -3.62 -7.79 -3.06
CA TRP A 45 -2.87 -9.02 -3.34
C TRP A 45 -2.76 -9.96 -2.14
N HIS A 46 -3.48 -9.75 -1.03
CA HIS A 46 -3.59 -10.80 -0.02
C HIS A 46 -4.14 -12.08 -0.66
N LEU A 47 -3.55 -13.23 -0.32
CA LEU A 47 -4.18 -14.50 -0.68
C LEU A 47 -5.54 -14.60 0.01
N THR A 48 -6.51 -15.17 -0.72
CA THR A 48 -7.84 -15.44 -0.18
C THR A 48 -7.73 -16.43 0.98
N ARG A 49 -8.69 -16.38 1.91
CA ARG A 49 -8.75 -17.38 3.01
C ARG A 49 -8.78 -18.81 2.47
N ALA A 50 -9.52 -19.05 1.38
CA ALA A 50 -9.56 -20.35 0.72
C ALA A 50 -8.19 -20.79 0.18
N GLN A 51 -7.38 -19.87 -0.35
CA GLN A 51 -6.01 -20.17 -0.74
C GLN A 51 -5.13 -20.47 0.48
N LEU A 52 -5.29 -19.74 1.59
CA LEU A 52 -4.56 -20.01 2.84
C LEU A 52 -4.96 -21.37 3.46
N ASP A 53 -6.23 -21.76 3.34
CA ASP A 53 -6.73 -23.08 3.79
C ASP A 53 -6.07 -24.25 3.04
N ALA A 54 -5.53 -24.00 1.84
CA ALA A 54 -4.83 -24.99 1.02
C ALA A 54 -3.31 -25.04 1.30
N PHE A 55 -2.78 -24.26 2.24
CA PHE A 55 -1.36 -24.31 2.60
C PHE A 55 -1.01 -25.62 3.32
N PRO A 56 0.27 -26.04 3.33
CA PRO A 56 0.72 -27.20 4.09
C PRO A 56 0.40 -27.10 5.60
N ASP A 57 0.53 -25.89 6.16
CA ASP A 57 0.07 -25.54 7.50
C ASP A 57 -0.92 -24.35 7.43
N PRO A 58 -2.23 -24.62 7.33
CA PRO A 58 -3.25 -23.58 7.28
C PRO A 58 -3.30 -22.74 8.57
N VAL A 59 -3.01 -23.35 9.74
CA VAL A 59 -3.07 -22.65 11.03
C VAL A 59 -1.99 -21.58 11.07
N GLU A 60 -0.77 -21.91 10.67
CA GLU A 60 0.32 -20.94 10.55
C GLU A 60 0.00 -19.89 9.48
N ALA A 61 -0.51 -20.29 8.31
CA ALA A 61 -0.84 -19.37 7.22
C ALA A 61 -1.85 -18.29 7.65
N HIS A 62 -2.90 -18.66 8.40
CA HIS A 62 -3.85 -17.69 8.95
C HIS A 62 -3.26 -16.87 10.10
N ALA A 63 -2.46 -17.48 10.98
CA ALA A 63 -1.81 -16.77 12.08
C ALA A 63 -0.81 -15.72 11.60
N ARG A 64 -0.14 -15.99 10.47
CA ARG A 64 0.86 -15.14 9.82
C ARG A 64 0.30 -14.33 8.66
N ARG A 65 -1.03 -14.31 8.45
CA ARG A 65 -1.65 -13.49 7.39
C ARG A 65 -1.25 -12.04 7.57
N GLY A 66 -0.68 -11.45 6.53
CA GLY A 66 0.03 -10.17 6.57
C GLY A 66 1.54 -10.29 6.34
N ALA A 67 2.14 -11.48 6.48
CA ALA A 67 3.52 -11.75 6.07
C ALA A 67 3.65 -11.79 4.54
N HIS A 68 4.82 -11.47 3.99
CA HIS A 68 5.03 -11.34 2.53
C HIS A 68 4.62 -12.59 1.72
N TRP A 69 4.76 -13.80 2.27
CA TRP A 69 4.40 -15.06 1.61
C TRP A 69 2.89 -15.38 1.67
N THR A 70 2.11 -14.57 2.38
CA THR A 70 0.63 -14.66 2.41
C THR A 70 -0.03 -13.73 1.37
N PHE A 71 0.76 -13.22 0.43
CA PHE A 71 0.31 -12.39 -0.69
C PHE A 71 0.65 -13.07 -2.03
N ASP A 72 -0.12 -12.75 -3.06
CA ASP A 72 0.17 -13.04 -4.45
C ASP A 72 1.25 -12.08 -4.99
N GLY A 73 2.50 -12.34 -4.60
CA GLY A 73 3.68 -11.61 -5.10
C GLY A 73 3.82 -11.65 -6.63
N PRO A 74 3.68 -12.81 -7.30
CA PRO A 74 3.71 -12.89 -8.76
C PRO A 74 2.66 -12.00 -9.45
N GLY A 75 1.41 -12.00 -8.96
CA GLY A 75 0.35 -11.13 -9.49
C GLY A 75 0.66 -9.65 -9.30
N TYR A 76 1.31 -9.27 -8.20
CA TYR A 76 1.76 -7.89 -7.99
C TYR A 76 2.86 -7.49 -8.98
N VAL A 77 3.82 -8.38 -9.23
CA VAL A 77 4.88 -8.16 -10.23
C VAL A 77 4.31 -8.01 -11.63
N GLU A 78 3.33 -8.83 -12.00
CA GLU A 78 2.67 -8.73 -13.29
C GLU A 78 1.93 -7.39 -13.45
N PHE A 79 1.24 -6.94 -12.40
CA PHE A 79 0.62 -5.62 -12.37
C PHE A 79 1.64 -4.50 -12.61
N ILE A 80 2.76 -4.46 -11.87
CA ILE A 80 3.79 -3.43 -12.08
C ILE A 80 4.38 -3.51 -13.49
N ARG A 81 4.63 -4.71 -14.01
CA ARG A 81 5.11 -4.90 -15.39
C ARG A 81 4.12 -4.36 -16.42
N SER A 82 2.82 -4.50 -16.17
CA SER A 82 1.77 -3.94 -17.05
C SER A 82 1.80 -2.41 -17.09
N LEU A 83 2.02 -1.74 -15.95
CA LEU A 83 2.11 -0.28 -15.86
C LEU A 83 3.29 0.30 -16.65
N ARG A 84 4.37 -0.47 -16.82
CA ARG A 84 5.55 -0.03 -17.58
C ARG A 84 5.41 -0.18 -19.09
N LYS A 85 4.38 -0.89 -19.58
CA LYS A 85 4.12 -1.00 -21.01
C LYS A 85 3.62 0.36 -21.56
N PRO A 86 3.93 0.70 -22.82
CA PRO A 86 3.38 1.90 -23.44
C PRO A 86 1.85 1.92 -23.37
N VAL A 87 1.27 3.09 -23.10
CA VAL A 87 -0.18 3.27 -23.07
C VAL A 87 -0.70 3.15 -24.51
N THR A 88 -1.33 2.02 -24.84
CA THR A 88 -1.95 1.77 -26.14
C THR A 88 -3.46 1.60 -25.96
N THR A 89 -4.26 2.23 -26.81
CA THR A 89 -5.73 2.17 -26.75
C THR A 89 -6.30 0.98 -27.54
N SER A 90 -5.45 0.19 -28.20
CA SER A 90 -5.89 -0.75 -29.25
C SER A 90 -5.62 -2.23 -28.95
N SER A 91 -4.96 -2.58 -27.84
CA SER A 91 -4.67 -3.98 -27.48
C SER A 91 -5.34 -4.39 -26.18
N SER A 92 -6.01 -5.54 -26.18
CA SER A 92 -6.58 -6.17 -24.98
C SER A 92 -5.74 -7.38 -24.56
N THR A 93 -5.48 -7.50 -23.27
CA THR A 93 -4.86 -8.66 -22.60
C THR A 93 -5.69 -9.03 -21.37
N GLU A 94 -5.39 -10.11 -20.65
CA GLU A 94 -6.13 -10.50 -19.43
C GLU A 94 -6.23 -9.37 -18.39
N ILE A 95 -5.18 -8.55 -18.25
CA ILE A 95 -5.12 -7.40 -17.32
C ILE A 95 -5.53 -6.06 -17.99
N THR A 96 -5.60 -5.99 -19.33
CA THR A 96 -5.83 -4.74 -20.06
C THR A 96 -7.10 -4.80 -20.90
N VAL A 97 -8.10 -3.97 -20.60
CA VAL A 97 -9.35 -3.88 -21.39
C VAL A 97 -9.51 -2.44 -21.87
N GLN A 98 -9.52 -2.23 -23.19
CA GLN A 98 -9.61 -0.88 -23.79
C GLN A 98 -8.50 0.09 -23.30
N GLY A 99 -7.30 -0.43 -23.03
CA GLY A 99 -6.19 0.35 -22.48
C GLY A 99 -6.27 0.62 -20.96
N HIS A 100 -7.29 0.11 -20.27
CA HIS A 100 -7.39 0.19 -18.81
C HIS A 100 -6.67 -1.00 -18.19
N ILE A 101 -5.82 -0.73 -17.20
CA ILE A 101 -5.22 -1.76 -16.35
C ILE A 101 -6.06 -1.88 -15.09
N TYR A 102 -6.22 -3.08 -14.54
CA TYR A 102 -6.97 -3.29 -13.30
C TYR A 102 -6.07 -3.82 -12.19
N ALA A 103 -6.29 -3.32 -10.98
CA ALA A 103 -5.71 -3.84 -9.75
C ALA A 103 -6.81 -4.37 -8.82
N PRO A 104 -6.53 -5.40 -8.01
CA PRO A 104 -7.42 -5.85 -6.96
C PRO A 104 -7.50 -4.83 -5.81
N SER A 105 -8.54 -4.92 -4.99
CA SER A 105 -8.65 -4.23 -3.70
C SER A 105 -8.90 -5.22 -2.57
N PHE A 106 -8.89 -4.78 -1.31
CA PHE A 106 -9.21 -5.63 -0.16
C PHE A 106 -10.53 -5.21 0.50
N LEU A 107 -11.49 -6.14 0.55
CA LEU A 107 -12.80 -5.90 1.14
C LEU A 107 -12.80 -6.32 2.60
N HIS A 108 -12.61 -5.36 3.51
CA HIS A 108 -12.55 -5.57 4.95
C HIS A 108 -13.81 -6.24 5.52
N ALA A 109 -14.98 -6.00 4.92
CA ALA A 109 -16.25 -6.61 5.34
C ALA A 109 -16.25 -8.15 5.21
N ILE A 110 -15.59 -8.68 4.18
CA ILE A 110 -15.49 -10.14 3.93
C ILE A 110 -14.10 -10.71 4.23
N LYS A 111 -13.13 -9.86 4.57
CA LYS A 111 -11.74 -10.20 4.88
C LYS A 111 -11.04 -10.96 3.73
N ASP A 112 -11.33 -10.60 2.50
CA ASP A 112 -10.76 -11.20 1.28
C ASP A 112 -10.57 -10.17 0.16
N PRO A 113 -9.63 -10.43 -0.79
CA PRO A 113 -9.41 -9.58 -1.95
C PRO A 113 -10.62 -9.58 -2.90
N SER A 114 -10.81 -8.46 -3.58
CA SER A 114 -11.76 -8.31 -4.69
C SER A 114 -10.97 -8.03 -5.97
N PRO A 115 -11.04 -8.92 -6.97
CA PRO A 115 -10.36 -8.71 -8.25
C PRO A 115 -10.89 -7.48 -8.99
N ASN A 116 -10.03 -6.86 -9.79
CA ASN A 116 -10.37 -5.78 -10.73
C ASN A 116 -11.14 -4.59 -10.15
N SER A 117 -10.96 -4.27 -8.87
CA SER A 117 -11.72 -3.21 -8.19
C SER A 117 -11.18 -1.80 -8.44
N VAL A 118 -9.92 -1.67 -8.82
CA VAL A 118 -9.27 -0.37 -9.05
C VAL A 118 -8.86 -0.27 -10.51
N ALA A 119 -9.42 0.70 -11.24
CA ALA A 119 -9.09 0.95 -12.64
C ALA A 119 -7.97 1.98 -12.76
N ILE A 120 -6.92 1.62 -13.50
CA ILE A 120 -5.84 2.50 -13.91
C ILE A 120 -6.11 2.89 -15.37
N LEU A 121 -6.60 4.10 -15.55
CA LEU A 121 -7.00 4.65 -16.85
C LEU A 121 -5.80 5.21 -17.63
N PRO A 122 -5.88 5.28 -18.97
CA PRO A 122 -4.84 5.86 -19.83
C PRO A 122 -4.42 7.30 -19.48
N ASN A 123 -5.31 8.08 -18.87
CA ASN A 123 -5.01 9.45 -18.42
C ASN A 123 -4.25 9.51 -17.09
N HIS A 124 -4.19 8.43 -16.31
CA HIS A 124 -3.38 8.40 -15.10
C HIS A 124 -1.90 8.47 -15.49
N ARG A 125 -1.24 9.54 -15.03
CA ARG A 125 0.19 9.80 -15.23
C ARG A 125 1.01 9.51 -13.99
N LEU A 126 0.35 9.39 -12.84
CA LEU A 126 0.96 9.03 -11.56
C LEU A 126 0.18 7.87 -10.93
N VAL A 127 0.84 6.74 -10.71
CA VAL A 127 0.28 5.62 -9.96
C VAL A 127 1.04 5.51 -8.65
N ILE A 128 0.36 5.76 -7.54
CA ILE A 128 0.93 5.60 -6.20
C ILE A 128 0.51 4.23 -5.69
N VAL A 129 1.49 3.38 -5.39
CA VAL A 129 1.25 2.08 -4.76
C VAL A 129 1.65 2.15 -3.29
N GLU A 130 0.73 1.89 -2.39
CA GLU A 130 0.99 1.86 -0.94
C GLU A 130 0.90 0.44 -0.38
N GLY A 131 1.80 0.08 0.54
CA GLY A 131 1.77 -1.21 1.21
C GLY A 131 3.11 -1.62 1.79
N LEU A 132 3.12 -2.73 2.53
CA LEU A 132 4.28 -3.22 3.27
C LEU A 132 5.44 -3.69 2.38
N TYR A 133 5.14 -4.31 1.25
CA TYR A 133 6.11 -5.08 0.46
C TYR A 133 6.36 -4.56 -0.95
N THR A 134 5.96 -3.33 -1.25
CA THR A 134 5.98 -2.76 -2.61
C THR A 134 7.37 -2.69 -3.26
N PHE A 135 8.44 -2.66 -2.45
CA PHE A 135 9.82 -2.68 -2.95
C PHE A 135 10.77 -3.53 -2.08
N LEU A 136 10.30 -4.71 -1.64
CA LEU A 136 11.19 -5.71 -1.03
C LEU A 136 12.29 -6.15 -2.02
N CYS A 137 13.48 -6.47 -1.52
CA CYS A 137 14.62 -6.94 -2.31
C CYS A 137 14.68 -8.48 -2.47
N ILE A 138 13.66 -9.19 -1.98
CA ILE A 138 13.50 -10.63 -2.15
C ILE A 138 12.62 -10.96 -3.35
N GLU A 139 12.86 -12.08 -4.01
CA GLU A 139 12.02 -12.51 -5.14
C GLU A 139 10.64 -13.03 -4.65
N PRO A 140 9.57 -12.84 -5.43
CA PRO A 140 9.52 -12.15 -6.72
C PRO A 140 9.42 -10.60 -6.60
N TRP A 141 9.23 -10.07 -5.40
CA TRP A 141 8.97 -8.66 -5.12
C TRP A 141 10.05 -7.71 -5.66
N ALA A 142 11.30 -8.17 -5.69
CA ALA A 142 12.43 -7.40 -6.18
C ALA A 142 12.26 -6.97 -7.64
N GLU A 143 11.62 -7.78 -8.48
CA GLU A 143 11.30 -7.40 -9.86
C GLU A 143 10.40 -6.15 -9.91
N ALA A 144 9.32 -6.14 -9.12
CA ALA A 144 8.40 -5.02 -9.03
C ALA A 144 9.11 -3.77 -8.48
N GLY A 145 9.84 -3.91 -7.37
CA GLY A 145 10.50 -2.78 -6.72
C GLY A 145 11.60 -2.12 -7.57
N LYS A 146 12.27 -2.88 -8.44
CA LYS A 146 13.26 -2.35 -9.42
C LYS A 146 12.60 -1.57 -10.56
N ALA A 147 11.32 -1.83 -10.85
CA ALA A 147 10.58 -1.18 -11.93
C ALA A 147 9.88 0.13 -11.50
N LEU A 148 9.86 0.45 -10.20
CA LEU A 148 9.30 1.70 -9.66
C LEU A 148 10.24 2.88 -9.94
N ASP A 149 9.67 4.02 -10.33
CA ASP A 149 10.43 5.27 -10.53
C ASP A 149 10.90 5.87 -9.19
N GLU A 150 10.08 5.73 -8.15
CA GLU A 150 10.33 6.24 -6.79
C GLU A 150 9.93 5.18 -5.75
N ARG A 151 10.72 5.06 -4.67
CA ARG A 151 10.51 4.13 -3.54
C ARG A 151 10.56 4.91 -2.23
N TRP A 152 9.39 5.14 -1.64
CA TRP A 152 9.28 5.96 -0.44
C TRP A 152 9.11 5.08 0.80
N TRP A 153 10.05 5.18 1.73
CA TRP A 153 9.99 4.51 3.02
C TRP A 153 9.50 5.48 4.10
N VAL A 154 8.51 5.03 4.89
CA VAL A 154 8.03 5.80 6.04
C VAL A 154 8.68 5.22 7.29
N GLU A 155 9.67 5.94 7.83
CA GLU A 155 10.42 5.52 9.02
C GLU A 155 9.59 5.82 10.27
N ILE A 156 9.41 4.79 11.11
CA ILE A 156 8.76 4.88 12.41
C ILE A 156 9.43 3.91 13.39
N SER A 157 9.51 4.29 14.66
CA SER A 157 9.99 3.37 15.70
C SER A 157 9.00 2.22 15.92
N GLU A 158 9.49 1.02 16.27
CA GLU A 158 8.60 -0.10 16.62
C GLU A 158 7.64 0.27 17.77
N ALA A 159 8.11 1.06 18.73
CA ALA A 159 7.30 1.54 19.85
C ALA A 159 6.14 2.43 19.39
N ASP A 160 6.37 3.36 18.46
CA ASP A 160 5.31 4.24 17.95
C ASP A 160 4.38 3.52 16.97
N ALA A 161 4.90 2.55 16.22
CA ALA A 161 4.09 1.64 15.42
C ALA A 161 3.14 0.83 16.32
N GLU A 162 3.64 0.20 17.39
CA GLU A 162 2.82 -0.55 18.36
C GLU A 162 1.72 0.33 18.96
N LYS A 163 2.06 1.55 19.44
CA LYS A 163 1.09 2.51 19.99
C LYS A 163 -0.05 2.83 19.00
N ARG A 164 0.23 2.85 17.69
CA ARG A 164 -0.75 3.13 16.64
C ARG A 164 -1.52 1.88 16.20
N LEU A 165 -0.90 0.71 16.21
CA LEU A 165 -1.49 -0.55 15.75
C LEU A 165 -2.45 -1.16 16.77
N VAL A 166 -2.10 -1.16 18.05
CA VAL A 166 -2.92 -1.75 19.12
C VAL A 166 -4.36 -1.22 19.14
N PRO A 167 -4.63 0.10 19.19
CA PRO A 167 -6.01 0.59 19.15
C PRO A 167 -6.69 0.25 17.82
N ARG A 168 -5.96 0.33 16.69
CA ARG A 168 -6.51 0.01 15.36
C ARG A 168 -6.95 -1.44 15.23
N HIS A 169 -6.24 -2.40 15.83
CA HIS A 169 -6.64 -3.81 15.80
C HIS A 169 -7.99 -4.04 16.47
N VAL A 170 -8.26 -3.36 17.58
CA VAL A 170 -9.53 -3.44 18.29
C VAL A 170 -10.62 -2.75 17.46
N GLU A 171 -10.37 -1.52 17.00
CA GLU A 171 -11.32 -0.73 16.21
C GLU A 171 -11.74 -1.43 14.90
N SER A 172 -10.79 -2.10 14.22
CA SER A 172 -11.03 -2.82 12.97
C SER A 172 -11.61 -4.23 13.16
N GLY A 173 -11.72 -4.72 14.40
CA GLY A 173 -12.15 -6.10 14.68
C GLY A 173 -11.18 -7.18 14.17
N VAL A 174 -9.90 -6.81 13.99
CA VAL A 174 -8.80 -7.75 13.73
C VAL A 174 -8.42 -8.47 15.03
N ALA A 175 -8.48 -7.79 16.17
CA ALA A 175 -8.36 -8.35 17.50
C ALA A 175 -9.67 -8.20 18.27
N LYS A 176 -10.03 -9.19 19.10
CA LYS A 176 -11.25 -9.15 19.91
C LYS A 176 -11.13 -8.21 21.11
N ASP A 177 -9.92 -8.00 21.62
CA ASP A 177 -9.62 -7.20 22.80
C ASP A 177 -8.19 -6.63 22.76
N LEU A 178 -7.86 -5.79 23.73
CA LEU A 178 -6.54 -5.16 23.83
C LEU A 178 -5.41 -6.17 24.04
N THR A 179 -5.66 -7.28 24.74
CA THR A 179 -4.65 -8.30 25.00
C THR A 179 -4.24 -8.99 23.70
N GLU A 180 -5.22 -9.41 22.89
CA GLU A 180 -4.98 -9.96 21.56
C GLU A 180 -4.35 -8.90 20.63
N ALA A 181 -4.78 -7.65 20.71
CA ALA A 181 -4.23 -6.57 19.89
C ALA A 181 -2.74 -6.31 20.15
N VAL A 182 -2.31 -6.33 21.42
CA VAL A 182 -0.91 -6.21 21.83
C VAL A 182 -0.11 -7.41 21.37
N TRP A 183 -0.64 -8.62 21.56
CA TRP A 183 0.02 -9.84 21.10
C TRP A 183 0.23 -9.81 19.58
N ARG A 184 -0.80 -9.46 18.79
CA ARG A 184 -0.69 -9.33 17.32
C ARG A 184 0.37 -8.30 16.91
N ALA A 185 0.34 -7.11 17.52
CA ALA A 185 1.30 -6.06 17.22
C ALA A 185 2.76 -6.52 17.45
N ARG A 186 3.01 -7.29 18.51
CA ARG A 186 4.37 -7.74 18.89
C ARG A 186 4.83 -9.00 18.17
N GLU A 187 3.93 -9.96 17.95
CA GLU A 187 4.28 -11.30 17.47
C GLU A 187 3.97 -11.51 15.98
N ASN A 188 3.15 -10.66 15.37
CA ASN A 188 2.89 -10.67 13.94
C ASN A 188 3.46 -9.41 13.25
N ASP A 189 2.97 -8.22 13.61
CA ASP A 189 3.32 -6.99 12.90
C ASP A 189 4.78 -6.57 13.08
N ALA A 190 5.31 -6.59 14.31
CA ALA A 190 6.69 -6.20 14.56
C ALA A 190 7.72 -7.11 13.85
N PRO A 191 7.58 -8.45 13.84
CA PRO A 191 8.40 -9.30 12.98
C PRO A 191 8.33 -8.94 11.49
N ASN A 192 7.14 -8.63 10.98
CA ASN A 192 6.98 -8.19 9.59
C ASN A 192 7.68 -6.84 9.36
N GLY A 193 7.54 -5.88 10.27
CA GLY A 193 8.22 -4.57 10.22
C GLY A 193 9.74 -4.69 10.21
N ARG A 194 10.30 -5.54 11.10
CA ARG A 194 11.74 -5.84 11.13
C ARG A 194 12.20 -6.53 9.85
N PHE A 195 11.43 -7.51 9.38
CA PHE A 195 11.72 -8.21 8.13
C PHE A 195 11.78 -7.24 6.94
N ILE A 196 10.82 -6.32 6.84
CA ILE A 196 10.82 -5.29 5.79
C ILE A 196 12.11 -4.48 5.91
N LYS A 197 12.39 -3.89 7.07
CA LYS A 197 13.54 -3.00 7.27
C LYS A 197 14.88 -3.62 6.88
N THR A 198 15.06 -4.93 7.03
CA THR A 198 16.29 -5.64 6.63
C THR A 198 16.29 -6.15 5.18
N ASN A 199 15.16 -6.06 4.47
CA ASN A 199 14.98 -6.63 3.13
C ASN A 199 14.32 -5.64 2.14
N LEU A 200 14.52 -4.33 2.31
CA LEU A 200 14.10 -3.32 1.32
C LEU A 200 15.14 -3.17 0.21
N LEU A 201 14.68 -2.86 -1.00
CA LEU A 201 15.53 -2.14 -1.95
C LEU A 201 15.80 -0.72 -1.43
N GLU A 202 16.92 -0.13 -1.83
CA GLU A 202 17.30 1.22 -1.40
C GLU A 202 16.17 2.24 -1.66
N PRO A 203 15.61 2.87 -0.60
CA PRO A 203 14.58 3.89 -0.75
C PRO A 203 15.13 5.07 -1.56
N THR A 204 14.33 5.61 -2.47
CA THR A 204 14.66 6.89 -3.11
C THR A 204 14.41 8.05 -2.16
N ARG A 205 13.48 7.87 -1.20
CA ARG A 205 13.17 8.83 -0.14
C ARG A 205 12.83 8.12 1.16
N ILE A 206 13.28 8.69 2.26
CA ILE A 206 12.89 8.30 3.62
C ILE A 206 12.12 9.46 4.24
N ILE A 207 10.94 9.16 4.78
CA ILE A 207 10.02 10.13 5.38
C ILE A 207 9.86 9.74 6.85
N GLY A 208 10.35 10.57 7.77
CA GLY A 208 10.14 10.37 9.20
C GLY A 208 8.68 10.64 9.60
N THR A 209 8.32 10.24 10.81
CA THR A 209 7.04 10.70 11.41
C THR A 209 7.20 12.09 12.02
N PRO A 210 6.13 12.91 12.14
CA PRO A 210 6.21 14.25 12.76
C PRO A 210 6.71 14.26 14.22
N GLU A 211 6.73 13.09 14.86
CA GLU A 211 7.18 12.84 16.23
C GLU A 211 8.66 12.41 16.26
N ASP A 212 9.28 12.18 15.10
CA ASP A 212 10.69 11.84 14.91
C ASP A 212 11.54 13.12 14.91
N PRO A 213 12.61 13.24 15.74
CA PRO A 213 13.54 14.38 15.68
C PRO A 213 14.19 14.59 14.30
N LEU A 214 14.17 13.60 13.41
CA LEU A 214 14.62 13.71 12.02
C LEU A 214 13.58 14.36 11.08
N TYR A 215 12.38 14.72 11.57
CA TYR A 215 11.35 15.42 10.79
C TYR A 215 11.67 16.91 10.51
N VAL A 216 12.91 17.33 10.72
CA VAL A 216 13.41 18.55 10.10
C VAL A 216 13.49 18.26 8.60
N ILE A 217 12.40 18.55 7.88
CA ILE A 217 12.48 18.90 6.48
C ILE A 217 13.53 20.02 6.44
N SER A 218 14.76 19.71 6.01
CA SER A 218 15.78 20.72 5.81
C SER A 218 15.19 21.70 4.80
N LYS A 219 14.76 22.86 5.30
CA LYS A 219 14.40 23.99 4.46
C LYS A 219 15.69 24.65 3.99
N ASP A 220 16.52 23.93 3.24
CA ASP A 220 17.72 24.42 2.57
C ASP A 220 17.95 23.40 1.42
N ASN A 221 17.92 23.70 0.13
CA ASN A 221 18.20 24.91 -0.66
C ASN A 221 17.30 24.94 -1.91
#